data_AF-S7RRA2-F1
#
_entry.id   AF-S7RRA2-F1
#
_cell.length_a   1.000
_cell.length_b   1.000
_cell.length_c   1.000
_cell.angle_alpha   90.00
_cell.angle_beta   90.00
_cell.angle_gamma   90.00
#
_symmetry.space_group_name_H-M   'P 1'
#
loop_
_entity.id
_entity.type
_entity.pdbx_description
1 polymer ?
#
loop_
_entity_poly.entity_id
_entity_poly.type
_entity_poly.pdbx_seq_one_letter_code
_entity_poly.pdbx_strand_id
1 'polypeptide(L)'
;MEMRSKQEDMIAKLLDQLALLLATGRRGEVVATIFTDMTLSEVQISFNEPPSAGQKKQAKELFDLLRGTTQANTIESLGKLRGFAHSHCAETIKARMERIRRSLHGSPVTTRELRRVIEELKAGGDKPISQWSDPPIRDWKNLRLVYENVDNLHASDLLSRMLDDTLRWSQNWGTGNETNLPDDEEVQRRCLIAHVLGGATILKDDLPPIIKLSSRLRKLGRFWHGLEMVIVWASNQFDQGNSIRYRWIPDDPRLDTPIPSFKLGTQASAIIQYLMKVRQSSLTYEELDHARLNAILAKLNPNEMICPTCHCEVRQILAERRHDNKPGSIGCNKRSCLTCKLWIECYNRVERTAWATNGSHYKPYRNWRLPGVYTHIEDEVIDIMEAMLFSYLVQRVITQELPPMRSDDEASFPKGSPTGS
;
A
#
# COMPACT_ATOMS: atom_id res chain seq x y z
N MET A 1 9.93 -17.33 8.63
CA MET A 1 9.46 -16.75 7.36
C MET A 1 10.65 -16.76 6.42
N GLU A 2 10.64 -17.63 5.41
CA GLU A 2 11.70 -17.63 4.40
C GLU A 2 11.76 -16.27 3.71
N MET A 3 12.97 -15.76 3.50
CA MET A 3 13.13 -14.52 2.74
C MET A 3 12.79 -14.81 1.29
N ARG A 4 11.84 -14.04 0.72
CA ARG A 4 11.55 -14.05 -0.71
C ARG A 4 12.83 -13.87 -1.52
N SER A 5 12.95 -14.61 -2.61
CA SER A 5 14.02 -14.41 -3.58
C SER A 5 13.92 -13.00 -4.18
N LYS A 6 15.03 -12.50 -4.75
CA LYS A 6 15.04 -11.21 -5.47
C LYS A 6 14.01 -11.18 -6.61
N GLN A 7 13.80 -12.32 -7.28
CA GLN A 7 12.82 -12.45 -8.35
C GLN A 7 11.39 -12.35 -7.84
N GLU A 8 11.06 -13.02 -6.73
CA GLU A 8 9.74 -12.92 -6.11
C GLU A 8 9.44 -11.50 -5.61
N ASP A 9 10.43 -10.81 -5.04
CA ASP A 9 10.27 -9.42 -4.62
C ASP A 9 10.01 -8.49 -5.81
N MET A 10 10.69 -8.72 -6.94
CA MET A 10 10.46 -7.99 -8.19
C MET A 10 9.05 -8.26 -8.76
N ILE A 11 8.61 -9.52 -8.76
CA ILE A 11 7.26 -9.91 -9.20
C ILE A 11 6.20 -9.23 -8.31
N ALA A 12 6.36 -9.28 -6.99
CA ALA A 12 5.44 -8.64 -6.05
C ALA A 12 5.36 -7.12 -6.25
N LYS A 13 6.49 -6.45 -6.51
CA LYS A 13 6.52 -5.01 -6.82
C LYS A 13 5.81 -4.69 -8.14
N LEU A 14 6.02 -5.52 -9.16
CA LEU A 14 5.34 -5.38 -10.46
C LEU A 14 3.82 -5.53 -10.29
N LEU A 15 3.37 -6.56 -9.57
CA LEU A 15 1.95 -6.78 -9.28
C LEU A 15 1.36 -5.62 -8.47
N ASP A 16 2.05 -5.16 -7.41
CA ASP A 16 1.64 -3.98 -6.64
C ASP A 16 1.44 -2.76 -7.56
N GLN A 17 2.28 -2.61 -8.58
CA GLN A 17 2.21 -1.49 -9.52
C GLN A 17 1.07 -1.61 -10.52
N LEU A 18 0.83 -2.82 -11.04
CA LEU A 18 -0.37 -3.09 -11.85
C LEU A 18 -1.64 -2.82 -11.04
N ALA A 19 -1.70 -3.28 -9.78
CA ALA A 19 -2.81 -3.02 -8.88
C ALA A 19 -2.99 -1.50 -8.62
N LEU A 20 -1.89 -0.76 -8.48
CA LEU A 20 -1.92 0.69 -8.32
C LEU A 20 -2.52 1.40 -9.54
N LEU A 21 -2.13 0.99 -10.75
CA LEU A 21 -2.62 1.57 -12.02
C LEU A 21 -4.10 1.26 -12.30
N LEU A 22 -4.60 0.16 -11.74
CA LEU A 22 -6.00 -0.26 -11.85
C LEU A 22 -6.90 0.43 -10.81
N ALA A 23 -6.32 1.00 -9.74
CA ALA A 23 -7.10 1.70 -8.72
C ALA A 23 -7.41 3.14 -9.14
N THR A 24 -8.66 3.56 -9.00
CA THR A 24 -9.10 4.94 -9.29
C THR A 24 -8.75 5.93 -8.16
N GLY A 25 -8.36 5.42 -6.99
CA GLY A 25 -8.08 6.23 -5.80
C GLY A 25 -9.34 6.57 -5.00
N ARG A 26 -10.50 6.04 -5.39
CA ARG A 26 -11.73 6.17 -4.61
C ARG A 26 -11.54 5.58 -3.23
N ARG A 27 -12.21 6.19 -2.26
CA ARG A 27 -12.18 5.72 -0.88
C ARG A 27 -12.74 4.30 -0.80
N GLY A 28 -12.10 3.44 0.01
CA GLY A 28 -12.52 2.05 0.18
C GLY A 28 -12.12 1.10 -0.96
N GLU A 29 -11.78 1.63 -2.13
CA GLU A 29 -11.32 0.83 -3.27
C GLU A 29 -9.98 0.17 -2.98
N VAL A 30 -9.93 -1.16 -3.15
CA VAL A 30 -8.72 -1.97 -3.03
C VAL A 30 -8.70 -2.92 -4.22
N VAL A 31 -7.53 -3.06 -4.83
CA VAL A 31 -7.28 -3.91 -5.99
C VAL A 31 -6.15 -4.86 -5.64
N ALA A 32 -6.34 -6.13 -5.96
CA ALA A 32 -5.30 -7.15 -5.91
C ALA A 32 -5.07 -7.74 -7.30
N THR A 33 -3.81 -8.07 -7.59
CA THR A 33 -3.37 -8.70 -8.84
C THR A 33 -2.47 -9.89 -8.53
N ILE A 34 -2.55 -10.90 -9.39
CA ILE A 34 -1.63 -12.05 -9.41
C ILE A 34 -1.26 -12.37 -10.86
N PHE A 35 -0.13 -13.05 -11.05
CA PHE A 35 0.12 -13.78 -12.29
C PHE A 35 -0.44 -15.19 -12.15
N THR A 36 -1.15 -15.67 -13.17
CA THR A 36 -1.79 -16.99 -13.16
C THR A 36 -1.02 -18.03 -13.97
N ASP A 37 0.06 -17.61 -14.62
CA ASP A 37 0.97 -18.46 -15.38
C ASP A 37 2.44 -18.20 -14.99
N MET A 38 3.31 -19.11 -15.41
CA MET A 38 4.76 -19.02 -15.14
C MET A 38 5.48 -18.03 -16.04
N THR A 39 4.87 -17.67 -17.18
CA THR A 39 5.42 -16.71 -18.14
C THR A 39 5.28 -15.26 -17.66
N LEU A 40 4.47 -15.05 -16.62
CA LEU A 40 4.05 -13.74 -16.12
C LEU A 40 3.34 -12.94 -17.21
N SER A 41 2.53 -13.62 -18.04
CA SER A 41 1.83 -13.00 -19.18
C SER A 41 0.33 -12.79 -18.91
N GLU A 42 -0.30 -13.63 -18.09
CA GLU A 42 -1.71 -13.49 -17.70
C GLU A 42 -1.87 -12.93 -16.28
N VAL A 43 -2.46 -11.73 -16.19
CA VAL A 43 -2.75 -11.05 -14.93
C VAL A 43 -4.21 -11.27 -14.52
N GLN A 44 -4.45 -11.83 -13.33
CA GLN A 44 -5.79 -11.89 -12.76
C GLN A 44 -6.02 -10.72 -11.80
N ILE A 45 -7.20 -10.09 -11.89
CA ILE A 45 -7.54 -8.88 -11.16
C ILE A 45 -8.76 -9.13 -10.26
N SER A 46 -8.68 -8.65 -9.01
CA SER A 46 -9.78 -8.66 -8.06
C SER A 46 -9.94 -7.31 -7.38
N PHE A 47 -11.19 -6.94 -7.14
CA PHE A 47 -11.57 -5.81 -6.29
C PHE A 47 -12.29 -6.34 -5.06
N ASN A 48 -12.47 -5.49 -4.05
CA ASN A 48 -13.33 -5.81 -2.89
C ASN A 48 -14.82 -5.86 -3.27
N GLU A 49 -15.19 -5.21 -4.37
CA GLU A 49 -16.54 -5.15 -4.91
C GLU A 49 -16.49 -5.51 -6.41
N PRO A 50 -17.60 -5.97 -7.02
CA PRO A 50 -17.65 -6.20 -8.45
C PRO A 50 -17.18 -4.97 -9.24
N PRO A 51 -16.31 -5.14 -10.26
CA PRO A 51 -15.76 -4.01 -10.99
C PRO A 51 -16.85 -3.30 -11.82
N SER A 52 -16.94 -1.99 -11.66
CA SER A 52 -17.80 -1.11 -12.46
C SER A 52 -17.40 -1.13 -13.94
N ALA A 53 -18.32 -0.71 -14.83
CA ALA A 53 -18.04 -0.59 -16.26
C ALA A 53 -16.83 0.33 -16.56
N GLY A 54 -16.68 1.42 -15.78
CA GLY A 54 -15.54 2.33 -15.89
C GLY A 54 -14.21 1.65 -15.56
N GLN A 55 -14.17 0.86 -14.47
CA GLN A 55 -12.97 0.09 -14.10
C GLN A 55 -12.63 -0.98 -15.15
N LYS A 56 -13.63 -1.66 -15.74
CA LYS A 56 -13.44 -2.62 -16.84
C LYS A 56 -12.85 -1.93 -18.08
N LYS A 57 -13.37 -0.76 -18.45
CA LYS A 57 -12.86 0.05 -19.56
C LYS A 57 -11.42 0.49 -19.31
N GLN A 58 -11.12 1.01 -18.13
CA GLN A 58 -9.77 1.43 -17.73
C GLN A 58 -8.78 0.27 -17.77
N ALA A 59 -9.14 -0.90 -17.24
CA ALA A 59 -8.27 -2.08 -17.31
C ALA A 59 -7.98 -2.45 -18.77
N LYS A 60 -9.00 -2.44 -19.63
CA LYS A 60 -8.82 -2.68 -21.07
C LYS A 60 -7.84 -1.70 -21.69
N GLU A 61 -8.01 -0.40 -21.46
CA GLU A 61 -7.12 0.65 -21.98
C GLU A 61 -5.66 0.44 -21.52
N LEU A 62 -5.46 0.12 -20.23
CA LEU A 62 -4.14 -0.20 -19.69
C LEU A 62 -3.53 -1.40 -20.41
N PHE A 63 -4.22 -2.54 -20.47
CA PHE A 63 -3.66 -3.75 -21.04
C PHE A 63 -3.53 -3.70 -22.57
N ASP A 64 -4.34 -2.90 -23.26
CA ASP A 64 -4.16 -2.60 -24.70
C ASP A 64 -2.84 -1.86 -24.93
N LEU A 65 -2.54 -0.85 -24.11
CA LEU A 65 -1.27 -0.12 -24.14
C LEU A 65 -0.08 -1.06 -23.88
N LEU A 66 -0.16 -1.90 -22.83
CA LEU A 66 0.93 -2.80 -22.46
C LEU A 66 1.18 -3.87 -23.53
N ARG A 67 0.12 -4.44 -24.13
CA ARG A 67 0.26 -5.38 -25.26
C ARG A 67 0.93 -4.78 -26.49
N GLY A 68 0.73 -3.49 -26.73
CA GLY A 68 1.36 -2.76 -27.84
C GLY A 68 2.77 -2.27 -27.55
N THR A 69 3.31 -2.51 -26.34
CA THR A 69 4.63 -2.04 -25.93
C THR A 69 5.71 -2.99 -26.46
N THR A 70 6.68 -2.44 -27.20
CA THR A 70 7.83 -3.13 -27.76
C THR A 70 9.12 -2.40 -27.39
N GLN A 71 10.28 -3.01 -27.66
CA GLN A 71 11.56 -2.35 -27.43
C GLN A 71 11.69 -1.04 -28.24
N ALA A 72 11.13 -1.01 -29.46
CA ALA A 72 11.21 0.14 -30.36
C ALA A 72 10.36 1.34 -29.91
N ASN A 73 9.26 1.12 -29.16
CA ASN A 73 8.34 2.19 -28.74
C ASN A 73 8.28 2.39 -27.22
N THR A 74 9.25 1.87 -26.46
CA THR A 74 9.27 1.93 -24.99
C THR A 74 9.11 3.36 -24.45
N ILE A 75 9.79 4.35 -25.05
CA ILE A 75 9.71 5.76 -24.63
C ILE A 75 8.30 6.33 -24.86
N GLU A 76 7.72 6.07 -26.03
CA GLU A 76 6.37 6.53 -26.38
C GLU A 76 5.33 5.87 -25.47
N SER A 77 5.43 4.56 -25.26
CA SER A 77 4.55 3.78 -24.39
C SER A 77 4.64 4.24 -22.93
N LEU A 78 5.83 4.60 -22.44
CA LEU A 78 6.00 5.22 -21.13
C LEU A 78 5.31 6.58 -21.04
N GLY A 79 5.41 7.42 -22.07
CA GLY A 79 4.67 8.69 -22.14
C GLY A 79 3.15 8.49 -22.08
N LYS A 80 2.61 7.52 -22.84
CA LYS A 80 1.18 7.16 -22.78
C LYS A 80 0.78 6.62 -21.41
N LEU A 81 1.61 5.79 -20.79
CA LEU A 81 1.34 5.24 -19.45
C LEU A 81 1.37 6.33 -18.37
N ARG A 82 2.23 7.34 -18.51
CA ARG A 82 2.23 8.53 -17.65
C ARG A 82 0.94 9.32 -17.78
N GLY A 83 0.51 9.63 -19.00
CA GLY A 83 -0.79 10.27 -19.25
C GLY A 83 -1.98 9.48 -18.69
N PHE A 84 -1.93 8.16 -18.82
CA PHE A 84 -2.91 7.26 -18.19
C PHE A 84 -2.89 7.38 -16.66
N ALA A 85 -1.71 7.30 -16.03
CA ALA A 85 -1.58 7.41 -14.57
C ALA A 85 -2.00 8.80 -14.06
N HIS A 86 -1.65 9.86 -14.78
CA HIS A 86 -2.05 11.23 -14.47
C HIS A 86 -3.58 11.37 -14.43
N SER A 87 -4.26 10.83 -15.44
CA SER A 87 -5.72 10.90 -15.56
C SER A 87 -6.44 10.00 -14.56
N HIS A 88 -6.05 8.73 -14.47
CA HIS A 88 -6.80 7.71 -13.72
C HIS A 88 -6.37 7.57 -12.26
N CYS A 89 -5.12 7.90 -11.94
CA CYS A 89 -4.60 7.84 -10.57
C CYS A 89 -4.54 9.22 -9.90
N ALA A 90 -5.15 10.25 -10.49
CA ALA A 90 -5.09 11.64 -10.02
C ALA A 90 -5.38 11.77 -8.53
N GLU A 91 -6.48 11.17 -8.05
CA GLU A 91 -6.87 11.23 -6.64
C GLU A 91 -5.86 10.53 -5.71
N THR A 92 -5.24 9.44 -6.18
CA THR A 92 -4.17 8.77 -5.43
C THR A 92 -2.91 9.64 -5.35
N ILE A 93 -2.54 10.29 -6.45
CA ILE A 93 -1.39 11.20 -6.52
C ILE A 93 -1.64 12.39 -5.58
N LYS A 94 -2.80 13.06 -5.69
CA LYS A 94 -3.24 14.15 -4.80
C LYS A 94 -3.16 13.76 -3.33
N ALA A 95 -3.73 12.61 -2.97
CA ALA A 95 -3.73 12.13 -1.60
C ALA A 95 -2.30 11.87 -1.07
N ARG A 96 -1.38 11.38 -1.91
CA ARG A 96 0.03 11.16 -1.52
C ARG A 96 0.77 12.49 -1.35
N MET A 97 0.53 13.45 -2.25
CA MET A 97 1.08 14.79 -2.17
C MET A 97 0.64 15.51 -0.89
N GLU A 98 -0.64 15.46 -0.57
CA GLU A 98 -1.20 16.02 0.68
C GLU A 98 -0.57 15.38 1.92
N ARG A 99 -0.34 14.05 1.91
CA ARG A 99 0.33 13.38 3.03
C ARG A 99 1.78 13.82 3.19
N ILE A 100 2.51 14.07 2.11
CA ILE A 100 3.86 14.62 2.16
C ILE A 100 3.82 16.02 2.76
N ARG A 101 2.92 16.89 2.28
CA ARG A 101 2.69 18.23 2.83
C ARG A 101 2.45 18.19 4.34
N ARG A 102 1.54 17.34 4.82
CA ARG A 102 1.29 17.17 6.26
C ARG A 102 2.52 16.69 7.04
N SER A 103 3.42 15.93 6.43
CA SER A 103 4.67 15.51 7.10
C SER A 103 5.61 16.69 7.33
N LEU A 104 5.70 17.57 6.34
CA LEU A 104 6.64 18.69 6.31
C LEU A 104 6.13 19.90 7.09
N HIS A 105 4.84 20.21 6.96
CA HIS A 105 4.20 21.39 7.55
C HIS A 105 3.42 21.08 8.83
N GLY A 106 2.96 19.84 9.00
CA GLY A 106 2.22 19.43 10.20
C GLY A 106 3.11 19.10 11.41
N SER A 107 4.44 19.08 11.23
CA SER A 107 5.40 18.82 12.29
C SER A 107 6.70 19.59 12.03
N PRO A 108 7.02 20.64 12.81
CA PRO A 108 8.30 21.34 12.72
C PRO A 108 9.51 20.43 12.94
N VAL A 109 9.31 19.30 13.63
CA VAL A 109 10.36 18.30 13.90
C VAL A 109 10.86 17.68 12.60
N THR A 110 9.98 17.27 11.69
CA THR A 110 10.39 16.60 10.44
C THR A 110 11.37 17.45 9.64
N THR A 111 11.02 18.72 9.40
CA THR A 111 11.84 19.63 8.59
C THR A 111 13.14 20.00 9.30
N ARG A 112 13.11 20.17 10.64
CA ARG A 112 14.31 20.42 11.44
C ARG A 112 15.29 19.26 11.35
N GLU A 113 14.81 18.04 11.52
CA GLU A 113 15.65 16.83 11.46
C GLU A 113 16.24 16.63 10.06
N LEU A 114 15.48 16.87 8.99
CA LEU A 114 16.04 16.83 7.63
C LEU A 114 17.17 17.85 7.43
N ARG A 115 16.98 19.08 7.93
CA ARG A 115 18.03 20.11 7.85
C ARG A 115 19.25 19.72 8.69
N ARG A 116 19.06 19.15 9.88
CA ARG A 116 20.16 18.62 10.70
C ARG A 116 20.97 17.55 9.95
N VAL A 117 20.31 16.56 9.33
CA VAL A 117 20.97 15.51 8.56
C VAL A 117 21.78 16.09 7.38
N ILE A 118 21.25 17.11 6.71
CA ILE A 118 21.94 17.82 5.62
C ILE A 118 23.20 18.54 6.15
N GLU A 119 23.11 19.22 7.28
CA GLU A 119 24.26 19.92 7.89
C GLU A 119 25.32 18.94 8.43
N GLU A 120 24.91 17.78 8.95
CA GLU A 120 25.83 16.72 9.35
C GLU A 120 26.59 16.15 8.15
N LEU A 121 25.91 15.97 7.03
CA LEU A 121 26.55 15.53 5.79
C LEU A 121 27.59 16.55 5.32
N LYS A 122 27.28 17.86 5.38
CA LYS A 122 28.23 18.95 5.09
C LYS A 122 29.46 18.88 5.98
N ALA A 123 29.27 18.72 7.29
CA ALA A 123 30.35 18.67 8.26
C ALA A 123 31.23 17.41 8.11
N GLY A 124 30.65 16.29 7.65
CA GLY A 124 31.30 14.98 7.56
C GLY A 124 32.23 14.74 6.36
N GLY A 125 32.68 15.78 5.66
CA GLY A 125 33.51 15.64 4.46
C GLY A 125 32.68 15.42 3.19
N ASP A 126 31.64 16.23 3.00
CA ASP A 126 30.83 16.20 1.79
C ASP A 126 31.67 16.41 0.54
N LYS A 127 31.29 15.70 -0.52
CA LYS A 127 31.97 15.69 -1.81
C LYS A 127 30.95 15.51 -2.92
N PRO A 128 31.30 15.84 -4.18
CA PRO A 128 30.42 15.64 -5.32
C PRO A 128 29.82 14.23 -5.35
N ILE A 129 28.53 14.12 -5.63
CA ILE A 129 27.77 12.86 -5.56
C ILE A 129 28.37 11.76 -6.45
N SER A 130 29.00 12.15 -7.57
CA SER A 130 29.71 11.25 -8.50
C SER A 130 30.99 10.62 -7.92
N GLN A 131 31.56 11.21 -6.86
CA GLN A 131 32.80 10.74 -6.22
C GLN A 131 32.55 9.77 -5.05
N TRP A 132 31.30 9.44 -4.77
CA TRP A 132 30.94 8.43 -3.77
C TRP A 132 30.98 7.03 -4.37
N SER A 133 31.64 6.09 -3.70
CA SER A 133 31.59 4.66 -4.04
C SER A 133 30.22 4.05 -3.72
N ASP A 134 29.63 4.42 -2.58
CA ASP A 134 28.23 4.17 -2.22
C ASP A 134 27.54 5.51 -1.94
N PRO A 135 26.84 6.09 -2.93
CA PRO A 135 26.28 7.43 -2.78
C PRO A 135 25.13 7.46 -1.76
N PRO A 136 25.07 8.47 -0.89
CA PRO A 136 23.98 8.63 0.09
C PRO A 136 22.59 8.83 -0.55
N ILE A 137 22.58 9.24 -1.82
CA ILE A 137 21.36 9.47 -2.61
C ILE A 137 21.39 8.46 -3.75
N ARG A 138 20.60 7.39 -3.65
CA ARG A 138 20.50 6.39 -4.72
C ARG A 138 19.75 6.94 -5.92
N ASP A 139 20.04 6.43 -7.11
CA ASP A 139 19.40 6.84 -8.38
C ASP A 139 19.51 8.34 -8.72
N TRP A 140 20.48 9.04 -8.11
CA TRP A 140 20.68 10.48 -8.29
C TRP A 140 20.88 10.88 -9.76
N LYS A 141 21.40 9.99 -10.60
CA LYS A 141 21.60 10.24 -12.04
C LYS A 141 20.30 10.56 -12.77
N ASN A 142 19.16 10.04 -12.31
CA ASN A 142 17.86 10.34 -12.90
C ASN A 142 17.46 11.81 -12.71
N LEU A 143 18.02 12.49 -11.69
CA LEU A 143 17.79 13.92 -11.47
C LEU A 143 18.40 14.81 -12.54
N ARG A 144 19.21 14.29 -13.48
CA ARG A 144 19.66 15.06 -14.66
C ARG A 144 18.49 15.54 -15.53
N LEU A 145 17.31 14.91 -15.38
CA LEU A 145 16.07 15.34 -16.02
C LEU A 145 15.43 16.57 -15.34
N VAL A 146 15.93 16.97 -14.18
CA VAL A 146 15.34 18.03 -13.34
C VAL A 146 16.36 19.11 -12.97
N TYR A 147 17.61 18.72 -12.76
CA TYR A 147 18.68 19.58 -12.30
C TYR A 147 19.87 19.51 -13.25
N GLU A 148 20.50 20.65 -13.49
CA GLU A 148 21.76 20.72 -14.22
C GLU A 148 22.95 20.34 -13.33
N ASN A 149 24.01 19.82 -13.96
CA ASN A 149 25.30 19.55 -13.32
C ASN A 149 25.24 18.63 -12.08
N VAL A 150 24.28 17.70 -12.03
CA VAL A 150 24.05 16.83 -10.86
C VAL A 150 25.30 16.09 -10.42
N ASP A 151 26.12 15.62 -11.37
CA ASP A 151 27.36 14.88 -11.09
C ASP A 151 28.35 15.66 -10.20
N ASN A 152 28.35 16.99 -10.34
CA ASN A 152 29.29 17.89 -9.65
C ASN A 152 28.70 18.46 -8.36
N LEU A 153 27.41 18.26 -8.09
CA LEU A 153 26.79 18.73 -6.86
C LEU A 153 27.24 17.88 -5.68
N HIS A 154 27.59 18.55 -4.59
CA HIS A 154 27.79 17.92 -3.29
C HIS A 154 26.48 17.24 -2.85
N ALA A 155 26.59 16.16 -2.08
CA ALA A 155 25.43 15.37 -1.71
C ALA A 155 24.46 16.20 -0.84
N SER A 156 24.97 17.03 0.08
CA SER A 156 24.14 17.92 0.89
C SER A 156 23.43 19.00 0.07
N ASP A 157 24.09 19.54 -0.97
CA ASP A 157 23.50 20.54 -1.86
C ASP A 157 22.38 19.92 -2.70
N LEU A 158 22.58 18.72 -3.21
CA LEU A 158 21.56 17.99 -3.96
C LEU A 158 20.34 17.65 -3.08
N LEU A 159 20.57 17.23 -1.83
CA LEU A 159 19.50 17.01 -0.85
C LEU A 159 18.75 18.30 -0.49
N SER A 160 19.49 19.39 -0.26
CA SER A 160 18.93 20.72 0.00
C SER A 160 18.00 21.15 -1.13
N ARG A 161 18.45 21.02 -2.39
CA ARG A 161 17.63 21.35 -3.57
C ARG A 161 16.35 20.52 -3.65
N MET A 162 16.44 19.20 -3.50
CA MET A 162 15.27 18.33 -3.49
C MET A 162 14.30 18.66 -2.35
N LEU A 163 14.83 18.95 -1.16
CA LEU A 163 14.02 19.31 0.01
C LEU A 163 13.33 20.65 -0.20
N ASP A 164 14.04 21.67 -0.67
CA ASP A 164 13.49 23.00 -0.90
C ASP A 164 12.44 23.00 -2.03
N ASP A 165 12.67 22.26 -3.11
CA ASP A 165 11.64 22.01 -4.13
C ASP A 165 10.42 21.33 -3.52
N THR A 166 10.65 20.33 -2.64
CA THR A 166 9.57 19.60 -1.96
C THR A 166 8.76 20.48 -1.02
N LEU A 167 9.42 21.35 -0.28
CA LEU A 167 8.80 22.34 0.60
C LEU A 167 8.01 23.37 -0.22
N ARG A 168 8.58 23.90 -1.30
CA ARG A 168 7.94 24.90 -2.15
C ARG A 168 6.66 24.36 -2.80
N TRP A 169 6.71 23.17 -3.41
CA TRP A 169 5.50 22.63 -4.03
C TRP A 169 4.45 22.25 -2.98
N SER A 170 4.87 21.75 -1.82
CA SER A 170 3.93 21.37 -0.76
C SER A 170 3.26 22.59 -0.12
N GLN A 171 3.93 23.75 -0.06
CA GLN A 171 3.31 25.02 0.32
C GLN A 171 2.23 25.43 -0.68
N ASN A 172 2.53 25.37 -1.97
CA ASN A 172 1.60 25.74 -3.04
C ASN A 172 0.40 24.78 -3.16
N TRP A 173 0.48 23.57 -2.60
CA TRP A 173 -0.61 22.60 -2.62
C TRP A 173 -1.82 23.02 -1.77
N GLY A 174 -1.61 23.76 -0.67
CA GLY A 174 -2.65 24.08 0.32
C GLY A 174 -3.37 25.43 0.14
N THR A 175 -3.01 26.23 -0.86
CA THR A 175 -3.52 27.61 -1.03
C THR A 175 -4.73 27.72 -1.97
N GLY A 176 -5.53 26.66 -2.12
CA GLY A 176 -6.72 26.63 -2.98
C GLY A 176 -6.57 25.85 -4.30
N ASN A 177 -5.41 25.26 -4.57
CA ASN A 177 -5.15 24.40 -5.73
C ASN A 177 -5.44 22.90 -5.48
N GLU A 178 -6.04 22.54 -4.35
CA GLU A 178 -6.28 21.13 -3.97
C GLU A 178 -7.17 20.37 -4.98
N THR A 179 -7.93 21.09 -5.80
CA THR A 179 -8.85 20.51 -6.79
C THR A 179 -8.13 20.03 -8.05
N ASN A 180 -7.02 20.67 -8.46
CA ASN A 180 -6.39 20.40 -9.74
C ASN A 180 -4.99 19.81 -9.58
N LEU A 181 -4.79 18.64 -10.18
CA LEU A 181 -3.45 18.06 -10.30
C LEU A 181 -2.63 18.97 -11.26
N PRO A 182 -1.34 19.23 -11.00
CA PRO A 182 -0.46 19.92 -11.94
C PRO A 182 -0.44 19.18 -13.28
N ASP A 183 0.09 19.81 -14.33
CA ASP A 183 0.34 19.11 -15.60
C ASP A 183 1.23 17.86 -15.41
N ASP A 184 1.21 16.97 -16.41
CA ASP A 184 1.94 15.70 -16.34
C ASP A 184 3.44 15.91 -16.12
N GLU A 185 4.06 16.89 -16.79
CA GLU A 185 5.50 17.15 -16.67
C GLU A 185 5.89 17.51 -15.23
N GLU A 186 5.15 18.40 -14.59
CA GLU A 186 5.39 18.79 -13.20
C GLU A 186 5.06 17.64 -12.23
N VAL A 187 4.04 16.83 -12.49
CA VAL A 187 3.77 15.61 -11.71
C VAL A 187 4.93 14.61 -11.82
N GLN A 188 5.47 14.40 -13.03
CA GLN A 188 6.61 13.52 -13.27
C GLN A 188 7.85 14.02 -12.53
N ARG A 189 8.15 15.32 -12.61
CA ARG A 189 9.24 15.95 -11.87
C ARG A 189 9.12 15.69 -10.37
N ARG A 190 7.94 15.91 -9.79
CA ARG A 190 7.68 15.68 -8.35
C ARG A 190 7.80 14.21 -7.97
N CYS A 191 7.30 13.29 -8.80
CA CYS A 191 7.42 11.86 -8.55
C CYS A 191 8.88 11.40 -8.61
N LEU A 192 9.67 11.92 -9.55
CA LEU A 192 11.10 11.63 -9.65
C LEU A 192 11.86 12.14 -8.42
N ILE A 193 11.66 13.39 -8.00
CA ILE A 193 12.27 13.93 -6.76
C ILE A 193 11.85 13.07 -5.57
N ALA A 194 10.58 12.69 -5.45
CA ALA A 194 10.09 11.86 -4.35
C ALA A 194 10.67 10.44 -4.35
N HIS A 195 10.89 9.84 -5.54
CA HIS A 195 11.58 8.55 -5.68
C HIS A 195 13.00 8.63 -5.12
N VAL A 196 13.78 9.60 -5.61
CA VAL A 196 15.19 9.75 -5.25
C VAL A 196 15.36 10.15 -3.79
N LEU A 197 14.64 11.19 -3.34
CA LEU A 197 14.68 11.64 -1.95
C LEU A 197 14.19 10.55 -0.99
N GLY A 198 13.06 9.88 -1.30
CA GLY A 198 12.56 8.78 -0.49
C GLY A 198 13.52 7.58 -0.43
N GLY A 199 14.31 7.35 -1.48
CA GLY A 199 15.31 6.30 -1.59
C GLY A 199 16.66 6.60 -0.93
N ALA A 200 16.93 7.85 -0.54
CA ALA A 200 18.18 8.27 0.06
C ALA A 200 18.48 7.48 1.35
N THR A 201 19.70 6.95 1.46
CA THR A 201 20.12 6.11 2.60
C THR A 201 20.24 6.91 3.88
N ILE A 202 20.56 8.20 3.77
CA ILE A 202 20.61 9.15 4.88
C ILE A 202 19.24 9.43 5.52
N LEU A 203 18.13 9.08 4.85
CA LEU A 203 16.78 9.16 5.44
C LEU A 203 16.35 7.84 6.12
N LYS A 204 17.28 6.90 6.32
CA LYS A 204 17.01 5.65 7.01
C LYS A 204 17.19 5.73 8.52
N ASP A 205 17.47 6.92 9.07
CA ASP A 205 17.54 7.16 10.51
C ASP A 205 16.31 6.61 11.24
N ASP A 206 16.52 6.12 12.46
CA ASP A 206 15.47 5.55 13.31
C ASP A 206 14.46 6.58 13.84
N LEU A 207 14.46 7.80 13.30
CA LEU A 207 13.54 8.87 13.67
C LEU A 207 12.16 8.65 13.03
N PRO A 208 11.10 8.41 13.82
CA PRO A 208 9.77 8.10 13.29
C PRO A 208 9.21 9.12 12.27
N PRO A 209 9.40 10.45 12.43
CA PRO A 209 8.95 11.43 11.43
C PRO A 209 9.63 11.28 10.07
N ILE A 210 10.93 10.98 10.06
CA ILE A 210 11.73 10.81 8.84
C ILE A 210 11.35 9.51 8.13
N ILE A 211 11.22 8.41 8.86
CA ILE A 211 10.74 7.12 8.32
C ILE A 211 9.37 7.30 7.67
N LYS A 212 8.47 8.03 8.34
CA LYS A 212 7.12 8.31 7.84
C LYS A 212 7.14 9.15 6.57
N LEU A 213 7.95 10.21 6.50
CA LEU A 213 8.13 11.01 5.30
C LEU A 213 8.74 10.20 4.16
N SER A 214 9.83 9.47 4.42
CA SER A 214 10.51 8.62 3.42
C SER A 214 9.55 7.59 2.81
N SER A 215 8.72 6.93 3.64
CA SER A 215 7.65 6.04 3.17
C SER A 215 6.66 6.75 2.25
N ARG A 216 6.22 7.97 2.61
CA ARG A 216 5.28 8.77 1.80
C ARG A 216 5.89 9.21 0.47
N LEU A 217 7.15 9.63 0.48
CA LEU A 217 7.93 9.99 -0.71
C LEU A 217 8.08 8.80 -1.65
N ARG A 218 8.50 7.63 -1.14
CA ARG A 218 8.59 6.40 -1.95
C ARG A 218 7.25 6.02 -2.58
N LYS A 219 6.15 6.17 -1.83
CA LYS A 219 4.81 5.94 -2.38
C LYS A 219 4.51 6.89 -3.54
N LEU A 220 4.79 8.19 -3.43
CA LEU A 220 4.63 9.11 -4.57
C LEU A 220 5.57 8.74 -5.73
N GLY A 221 6.83 8.41 -5.45
CA GLY A 221 7.83 8.01 -6.44
C GLY A 221 7.51 6.75 -7.24
N ARG A 222 6.56 5.91 -6.79
CA ARG A 222 6.04 4.79 -7.58
C ARG A 222 5.39 5.21 -8.90
N PHE A 223 4.94 6.46 -9.03
CA PHE A 223 4.44 7.01 -10.29
C PHE A 223 5.56 7.44 -11.26
N TRP A 224 6.82 7.33 -10.84
CA TRP A 224 7.98 7.41 -11.73
C TRP A 224 8.54 6.00 -12.01
N HIS A 225 9.25 5.43 -11.04
CA HIS A 225 10.00 4.19 -11.22
C HIS A 225 9.10 2.97 -11.42
N GLY A 226 7.90 2.97 -10.81
CA GLY A 226 6.95 1.88 -11.01
C GLY A 226 6.45 1.81 -12.45
N LEU A 227 6.23 2.95 -13.11
CA LEU A 227 5.78 2.97 -14.51
C LEU A 227 6.85 2.42 -15.44
N GLU A 228 8.12 2.79 -15.22
CA GLU A 228 9.26 2.24 -15.97
C GLU A 228 9.33 0.71 -15.83
N MET A 229 9.18 0.19 -14.61
CA MET A 229 9.18 -1.25 -14.36
C MET A 229 8.05 -1.99 -15.12
N VAL A 230 6.86 -1.40 -15.20
CA VAL A 230 5.73 -1.97 -15.96
C VAL A 230 6.01 -1.98 -17.46
N ILE A 231 6.58 -0.89 -18.00
CA ILE A 231 6.93 -0.80 -19.42
C ILE A 231 8.05 -1.78 -19.79
N VAL A 232 9.08 -1.90 -18.94
CA VAL A 232 10.17 -2.88 -19.14
C VAL A 232 9.62 -4.30 -19.12
N TRP A 233 8.74 -4.63 -18.16
CA TRP A 233 8.08 -5.93 -18.16
C TRP A 233 7.27 -6.15 -19.45
N ALA A 234 6.49 -5.16 -19.88
CA ALA A 234 5.66 -5.29 -21.06
C ALA A 234 6.48 -5.52 -22.34
N SER A 235 7.55 -4.75 -22.53
CA SER A 235 8.51 -4.95 -23.64
C SER A 235 9.11 -6.35 -23.60
N ASN A 236 9.56 -6.81 -22.42
CA ASN A 236 10.14 -8.15 -22.28
C ASN A 236 9.15 -9.27 -22.64
N GLN A 237 7.86 -9.11 -22.32
CA GLN A 237 6.84 -10.08 -22.73
C GLN A 237 6.69 -10.12 -24.26
N PHE A 238 6.69 -8.96 -24.92
CA PHE A 238 6.66 -8.89 -26.38
C PHE A 238 7.88 -9.57 -27.02
N ASP A 239 9.09 -9.30 -26.53
CA ASP A 239 10.32 -9.87 -27.06
C ASP A 239 10.38 -11.40 -26.88
N GLN A 240 9.70 -11.93 -25.87
CA GLN A 240 9.54 -13.36 -25.64
C GLN A 240 8.42 -14.01 -26.48
N GLY A 241 7.68 -13.21 -27.28
CA GLY A 241 6.53 -13.68 -28.04
C GLY A 241 5.29 -13.97 -27.18
N ASN A 242 5.29 -13.55 -25.92
CA ASN A 242 4.17 -13.73 -25.01
C ASN A 242 3.13 -12.61 -25.22
N SER A 243 1.85 -12.98 -25.33
CA SER A 243 0.78 -12.01 -25.36
C SER A 243 0.29 -11.72 -23.94
N ILE A 244 0.43 -10.47 -23.49
CA ILE A 244 -0.08 -10.04 -22.19
C ILE A 244 -1.60 -10.16 -22.19
N ARG A 245 -2.16 -10.93 -21.26
CA ARG A 245 -3.60 -11.10 -21.07
C ARG A 245 -3.99 -10.64 -19.68
N TYR A 246 -5.28 -10.33 -19.52
CA TYR A 246 -5.83 -10.11 -18.19
C TYR A 246 -7.22 -10.73 -18.09
N ARG A 247 -7.58 -11.14 -16.87
CA ARG A 247 -8.93 -11.62 -16.54
C ARG A 247 -9.38 -11.08 -15.19
N TRP A 248 -10.69 -10.92 -15.08
CA TRP A 248 -11.34 -10.62 -13.80
C TRP A 248 -11.63 -11.92 -13.08
N ILE A 249 -11.54 -11.91 -11.75
CA ILE A 249 -12.15 -12.99 -10.97
C ILE A 249 -13.66 -12.99 -11.29
N PRO A 250 -14.23 -14.12 -11.72
CA PRO A 250 -15.66 -14.20 -11.98
C PRO A 250 -16.45 -13.93 -10.69
N ASP A 251 -17.65 -13.39 -10.84
CA ASP A 251 -18.56 -13.24 -9.71
C ASP A 251 -18.80 -14.64 -9.10
N ASP A 252 -18.47 -14.79 -7.82
CA ASP A 252 -18.68 -16.02 -7.06
C ASP A 252 -19.84 -15.75 -6.10
N PRO A 253 -21.04 -16.31 -6.35
CA PRO A 253 -22.19 -16.08 -5.49
C PRO A 253 -21.91 -16.33 -4.01
N ARG A 254 -20.98 -17.24 -3.66
CA ARG A 254 -20.59 -17.49 -2.27
C ARG A 254 -19.83 -16.31 -1.66
N LEU A 255 -18.95 -15.69 -2.45
CA LEU A 255 -18.14 -14.53 -2.05
C LEU A 255 -18.80 -13.19 -2.34
N ASP A 256 -19.90 -13.18 -3.07
CA ASP A 256 -20.64 -11.99 -3.50
C ASP A 256 -22.04 -11.91 -2.88
N THR A 257 -22.47 -12.93 -2.13
CA THR A 257 -23.70 -12.84 -1.33
C THR A 257 -23.56 -11.63 -0.38
N PRO A 258 -24.44 -10.62 -0.49
CA PRO A 258 -24.38 -9.44 0.36
C PRO A 258 -24.62 -9.86 1.80
N ILE A 259 -23.70 -9.51 2.69
CA ILE A 259 -23.99 -9.53 4.12
C ILE A 259 -24.70 -8.21 4.44
N PRO A 260 -25.84 -8.24 5.16
CA PRO A 260 -26.51 -7.02 5.58
C PRO A 260 -25.54 -6.11 6.31
N SER A 261 -25.49 -4.85 5.87
CA SER A 261 -24.74 -3.82 6.59
C SER A 261 -25.29 -3.68 8.01
N PHE A 262 -24.43 -3.47 8.99
CA PHE A 262 -24.83 -3.37 10.40
C PHE A 262 -24.15 -2.18 11.08
N LYS A 263 -24.79 -1.66 12.14
CA LYS A 263 -24.17 -0.67 13.03
C LYS A 263 -23.31 -1.37 14.07
N LEU A 264 -22.15 -0.81 14.38
CA LEU A 264 -21.33 -1.33 15.48
C LEU A 264 -22.08 -1.18 16.81
N GLY A 265 -22.22 -2.29 17.52
CA GLY A 265 -22.73 -2.28 18.90
C GLY A 265 -21.76 -1.55 19.84
N THR A 266 -22.29 -0.91 20.87
CA THR A 266 -21.50 -0.16 21.88
C THR A 266 -21.27 -0.92 23.18
N GLN A 267 -21.85 -2.12 23.32
CA GLN A 267 -21.82 -2.84 24.60
C GLN A 267 -20.49 -3.58 24.78
N ALA A 268 -19.55 -2.88 25.42
CA ALA A 268 -18.26 -3.42 25.87
C ALA A 268 -18.40 -4.77 26.58
N SER A 269 -19.37 -4.84 27.49
CA SER A 269 -19.65 -6.01 28.33
C SER A 269 -19.99 -7.25 27.50
N ALA A 270 -20.72 -7.10 26.40
CA ALA A 270 -21.09 -8.23 25.55
C ALA A 270 -19.86 -8.87 24.87
N ILE A 271 -18.92 -8.05 24.38
CA ILE A 271 -17.67 -8.53 23.78
C ILE A 271 -16.84 -9.28 24.83
N ILE A 272 -16.75 -8.74 26.04
CA ILE A 272 -15.98 -9.37 27.11
C ILE A 272 -16.60 -10.68 27.58
N GLN A 273 -17.92 -10.70 27.82
CA GLN A 273 -18.63 -11.92 28.22
C GLN A 273 -18.45 -13.02 27.18
N TYR A 274 -18.49 -12.67 25.90
CA TYR A 274 -18.18 -13.59 24.81
C TYR A 274 -16.75 -14.12 24.91
N LEU A 275 -15.74 -13.24 25.02
CA LEU A 275 -14.33 -13.66 25.10
C LEU A 275 -14.05 -14.53 26.32
N MET A 276 -14.58 -14.17 27.50
CA MET A 276 -14.43 -14.95 28.72
C MET A 276 -15.01 -16.36 28.57
N LYS A 277 -16.22 -16.46 27.97
CA LYS A 277 -16.89 -17.72 27.72
C LYS A 277 -16.10 -18.61 26.76
N VAL A 278 -15.65 -18.05 25.63
CA VAL A 278 -14.92 -18.82 24.61
C VAL A 278 -13.54 -19.24 25.09
N ARG A 279 -12.87 -18.40 25.89
CA ARG A 279 -11.53 -18.68 26.43
C ARG A 279 -11.53 -19.55 27.69
N GLN A 280 -12.70 -19.91 28.22
CA GLN A 280 -12.86 -20.64 29.48
C GLN A 280 -12.02 -20.01 30.60
N SER A 281 -11.90 -18.69 30.61
CA SER A 281 -11.02 -18.00 31.54
C SER A 281 -11.68 -17.92 32.92
N SER A 282 -10.89 -18.16 33.97
CA SER A 282 -11.29 -17.88 35.34
C SER A 282 -11.30 -16.40 35.69
N LEU A 283 -10.87 -15.53 34.76
CA LEU A 283 -10.82 -14.09 35.01
C LEU A 283 -12.23 -13.52 35.15
N THR A 284 -12.42 -12.57 36.05
CA THR A 284 -13.68 -11.83 36.19
C THR A 284 -13.67 -10.57 35.31
N TYR A 285 -14.85 -10.00 35.06
CA TYR A 285 -14.97 -8.76 34.27
C TYR A 285 -14.11 -7.65 34.87
N GLU A 286 -14.06 -7.58 36.21
CA GLU A 286 -13.35 -6.58 37.02
C GLU A 286 -11.82 -6.68 36.93
N GLU A 287 -11.28 -7.83 36.51
CA GLU A 287 -9.83 -8.05 36.38
C GLU A 287 -9.25 -7.49 35.09
N LEU A 288 -10.09 -6.95 34.20
CA LEU A 288 -9.68 -6.39 32.91
C LEU A 288 -9.27 -4.91 33.01
N ASP A 289 -8.42 -4.49 32.06
CA ASP A 289 -8.10 -3.07 31.86
C ASP A 289 -9.29 -2.33 31.22
N HIS A 290 -10.29 -1.97 32.05
CA HIS A 290 -11.49 -1.24 31.62
C HIS A 290 -11.16 0.12 31.00
N ALA A 291 -10.10 0.80 31.47
CA ALA A 291 -9.69 2.08 30.91
C ALA A 291 -9.26 1.91 29.44
N ARG A 292 -8.48 0.86 29.16
CA ARG A 292 -8.07 0.52 27.79
C ARG A 292 -9.25 0.08 26.92
N LEU A 293 -10.12 -0.78 27.44
CA LEU A 293 -11.34 -1.19 26.71
C LEU A 293 -12.21 0.02 26.34
N ASN A 294 -12.47 0.90 27.30
CA ASN A 294 -13.23 2.12 27.06
C ASN A 294 -12.53 3.05 26.05
N ALA A 295 -11.20 3.16 26.09
CA ALA A 295 -10.43 3.94 25.12
C ALA A 295 -10.49 3.36 23.69
N ILE A 296 -10.59 2.04 23.53
CA ILE A 296 -10.82 1.40 22.23
C ILE A 296 -12.23 1.75 21.73
N LEU A 297 -13.24 1.57 22.59
CA LEU A 297 -14.64 1.76 22.24
C LEU A 297 -14.98 3.22 21.96
N ALA A 298 -14.35 4.17 22.67
CA ALA A 298 -14.51 5.60 22.44
C ALA A 298 -14.06 6.04 21.03
N LYS A 299 -13.23 5.24 20.34
CA LYS A 299 -12.81 5.46 18.94
C LYS A 299 -13.74 4.82 17.92
N LEU A 300 -14.75 4.08 18.36
CA LEU A 300 -15.78 3.52 17.50
C LEU A 300 -16.91 4.54 17.36
N ASN A 301 -17.36 4.74 16.13
CA ASN A 301 -18.56 5.52 15.88
C ASN A 301 -19.75 4.54 15.85
N PRO A 302 -20.66 4.56 16.84
CA PRO A 302 -21.76 3.61 16.90
C PRO A 302 -22.80 3.81 15.80
N ASN A 303 -22.80 4.98 15.16
CA ASN A 303 -23.65 5.28 14.03
C ASN A 303 -23.01 4.91 12.68
N GLU A 304 -21.75 4.46 12.68
CA GLU A 304 -21.09 4.00 11.48
C GLU A 304 -21.72 2.69 11.00
N MET A 305 -22.22 2.71 9.77
CA MET A 305 -22.64 1.50 9.07
C MET A 305 -21.40 0.78 8.56
N ILE A 306 -21.25 -0.47 8.96
CA ILE A 306 -20.24 -1.38 8.45
C ILE A 306 -20.86 -2.20 7.33
N CYS A 307 -20.17 -2.25 6.18
CA CYS A 307 -20.52 -3.08 5.03
C CYS A 307 -19.45 -4.17 4.88
N PRO A 308 -19.63 -5.37 5.47
CA PRO A 308 -18.64 -6.42 5.40
C PRO A 308 -18.40 -6.90 3.97
N THR A 309 -17.14 -7.07 3.59
CA THR A 309 -16.73 -7.56 2.28
C THR A 309 -15.52 -8.48 2.37
N CYS A 310 -15.48 -9.48 1.48
CA CYS A 310 -14.33 -10.36 1.35
C CYS A 310 -13.25 -9.59 0.59
N HIS A 311 -12.11 -9.35 1.23
CA HIS A 311 -11.07 -8.54 0.62
C HIS A 311 -10.46 -9.24 -0.60
N CYS A 312 -10.00 -8.42 -1.55
CA CYS A 312 -9.54 -8.85 -2.86
C CYS A 312 -8.39 -9.86 -2.83
N GLU A 313 -7.49 -9.81 -1.85
CA GLU A 313 -6.38 -10.77 -1.72
C GLU A 313 -6.89 -12.18 -1.44
N VAL A 314 -7.87 -12.30 -0.56
CA VAL A 314 -8.47 -13.59 -0.22
C VAL A 314 -9.28 -14.11 -1.42
N ARG A 315 -9.98 -13.23 -2.14
CA ARG A 315 -10.69 -13.59 -3.37
C ARG A 315 -9.74 -14.19 -4.41
N GLN A 316 -8.54 -13.63 -4.58
CA GLN A 316 -7.52 -14.16 -5.51
C GLN A 316 -7.17 -15.61 -5.21
N ILE A 317 -6.89 -15.92 -3.94
CA ILE A 317 -6.56 -17.29 -3.51
C ILE A 317 -7.73 -18.23 -3.75
N LEU A 318 -8.95 -17.80 -3.43
CA LEU A 318 -10.15 -18.62 -3.56
C LEU A 318 -10.55 -18.90 -5.01
N ALA A 319 -10.18 -18.02 -5.95
CA ALA A 319 -10.38 -18.22 -7.37
C ALA A 319 -9.35 -19.20 -7.96
N GLU A 320 -8.11 -19.16 -7.48
CA GLU A 320 -7.01 -20.00 -7.97
C GLU A 320 -6.82 -21.31 -7.18
N ARG A 321 -7.90 -22.07 -7.01
CA ARG A 321 -7.90 -23.34 -6.25
C ARG A 321 -7.01 -24.45 -6.82
N ARG A 322 -6.40 -24.23 -8.00
CA ARG A 322 -5.67 -25.24 -8.77
C ARG A 322 -4.18 -24.96 -8.91
N HIS A 323 -3.62 -23.98 -8.20
CA HIS A 323 -2.17 -23.79 -8.26
C HIS A 323 -1.47 -24.98 -7.62
N ASP A 324 -0.82 -25.80 -8.46
CA ASP A 324 0.03 -26.93 -8.12
C ASP A 324 1.20 -26.51 -7.21
N ASN A 325 0.93 -26.28 -5.92
CA ASN A 325 1.90 -25.98 -4.86
C ASN A 325 2.89 -24.82 -5.15
N LYS A 326 2.60 -23.92 -6.10
CA LYS A 326 3.52 -22.83 -6.43
C LYS A 326 3.30 -21.62 -5.50
N PRO A 327 4.37 -20.96 -5.04
CA PRO A 327 4.27 -19.71 -4.32
C PRO A 327 3.56 -18.65 -5.18
N GLY A 328 2.45 -18.13 -4.69
CA GLY A 328 1.68 -17.09 -5.37
C GLY A 328 1.98 -15.72 -4.75
N SER A 329 2.66 -14.85 -5.49
CA SER A 329 2.78 -13.45 -5.08
C SER A 329 1.49 -12.70 -5.39
N ILE A 330 0.95 -11.99 -4.39
CA ILE A 330 -0.22 -11.13 -4.51
C ILE A 330 0.25 -9.68 -4.42
N GLY A 331 0.07 -8.94 -5.51
CA GLY A 331 0.27 -7.50 -5.51
C GLY A 331 -1.02 -6.78 -5.13
N CYS A 332 -0.88 -5.69 -4.39
CA CYS A 332 -2.02 -4.89 -3.94
C CYS A 332 -1.70 -3.40 -4.02
N ASN A 333 -2.70 -2.58 -4.35
CA ASN A 333 -2.53 -1.12 -4.34
C ASN A 333 -2.37 -0.54 -2.91
N LYS A 334 -2.80 -1.31 -1.92
CA LYS A 334 -2.64 -1.06 -0.47
C LYS A 334 -2.05 -2.29 0.19
N ARG A 335 -1.39 -2.13 1.33
CA ARG A 335 -0.93 -3.28 2.12
C ARG A 335 -2.13 -4.09 2.62
N SER A 336 -1.94 -5.39 2.80
CA SER A 336 -2.98 -6.25 3.34
C SER A 336 -3.29 -5.92 4.80
N CYS A 337 -4.57 -6.02 5.16
CA CYS A 337 -4.99 -5.87 6.54
C CYS A 337 -4.50 -7.04 7.41
N LEU A 338 -4.55 -6.87 8.73
CA LEU A 338 -4.17 -7.92 9.69
C LEU A 338 -4.95 -9.21 9.43
N THR A 339 -6.26 -9.10 9.21
CA THR A 339 -7.16 -10.23 9.02
C THR A 339 -6.88 -11.00 7.73
N CYS A 340 -6.65 -10.30 6.61
CA CYS A 340 -6.17 -10.95 5.39
C CYS A 340 -4.85 -11.69 5.62
N LYS A 341 -3.90 -11.06 6.32
CA LYS A 341 -2.61 -11.69 6.62
C LYS A 341 -2.80 -13.00 7.40
N LEU A 342 -3.56 -12.97 8.50
CA LEU A 342 -3.82 -14.16 9.32
C LEU A 342 -4.51 -15.26 8.51
N TRP A 343 -5.52 -14.90 7.71
CA TRP A 343 -6.22 -15.85 6.86
C TRP A 343 -5.30 -16.51 5.83
N ILE A 344 -4.44 -15.72 5.16
CA ILE A 344 -3.46 -16.24 4.20
C ILE A 344 -2.45 -17.16 4.88
N GLU A 345 -1.95 -16.80 6.06
CA GLU A 345 -1.02 -17.64 6.83
C GLU A 345 -1.65 -18.97 7.24
N CYS A 346 -2.92 -18.95 7.68
CA CYS A 346 -3.64 -20.18 8.03
C CYS A 346 -3.91 -21.04 6.79
N TYR A 347 -4.36 -20.43 5.69
CA TYR A 347 -4.57 -21.11 4.42
C TYR A 347 -3.28 -21.77 3.90
N ASN A 348 -2.16 -21.06 3.93
CA ASN A 348 -0.86 -21.60 3.54
C ASN A 348 -0.46 -22.82 4.37
N ARG A 349 -0.65 -22.77 5.70
CA ARG A 349 -0.31 -23.90 6.58
C ARG A 349 -1.19 -25.12 6.29
N VAL A 350 -2.51 -24.92 6.19
CA VAL A 350 -3.47 -26.01 6.05
C VAL A 350 -3.42 -26.63 4.66
N GLU A 351 -3.49 -25.80 3.62
CA GLU A 351 -3.50 -26.24 2.21
C GLU A 351 -2.08 -26.46 1.66
N ARG A 352 -1.05 -26.29 2.50
CA ARG A 352 0.38 -26.43 2.13
C ARG A 352 0.77 -25.57 0.92
N THR A 353 0.25 -24.35 0.88
CA THR A 353 0.55 -23.35 -0.15
C THR A 353 1.51 -22.28 0.37
N ALA A 354 1.95 -21.38 -0.51
CA ALA A 354 2.93 -20.34 -0.19
C ALA A 354 2.52 -18.97 -0.76
N TRP A 355 1.26 -18.59 -0.56
CA TRP A 355 0.75 -17.28 -0.94
C TRP A 355 1.37 -16.17 -0.09
N ALA A 356 1.80 -15.09 -0.72
CA ALA A 356 2.41 -13.96 0.00
C ALA A 356 2.01 -12.64 -0.63
N THR A 357 1.73 -11.64 0.21
CA THR A 357 1.59 -10.25 -0.22
C THR A 357 2.91 -9.51 0.02
N ASN A 358 3.09 -8.33 -0.59
CA ASN A 358 4.30 -7.54 -0.36
C ASN A 358 4.43 -6.96 1.06
N GLY A 359 3.40 -7.15 1.89
CA GLY A 359 3.43 -6.89 3.32
C GLY A 359 2.05 -6.56 3.88
N SER A 360 1.95 -6.65 5.21
CA SER A 360 0.80 -6.19 5.96
C SER A 360 1.12 -4.89 6.69
N HIS A 361 0.11 -4.03 6.86
CA HIS A 361 0.21 -2.90 7.79
C HIS A 361 -0.21 -3.29 9.22
N TYR A 362 -0.54 -4.57 9.47
CA TYR A 362 -0.91 -5.11 10.78
C TYR A 362 -2.06 -4.36 11.47
N LYS A 363 -2.95 -3.73 10.70
CA LYS A 363 -4.18 -3.13 11.24
C LYS A 363 -5.40 -3.94 10.79
N PRO A 364 -6.35 -4.23 11.69
CA PRO A 364 -7.62 -4.83 11.29
C PRO A 364 -8.47 -3.81 10.53
N TYR A 365 -9.24 -4.27 9.55
CA TYR A 365 -10.20 -3.46 8.81
C TYR A 365 -11.62 -3.85 9.21
N ARG A 366 -12.42 -2.85 9.59
CA ARG A 366 -13.79 -3.05 10.13
C ARG A 366 -14.72 -3.71 9.13
N ASN A 367 -14.50 -3.49 7.83
CA ASN A 367 -15.30 -4.05 6.76
C ASN A 367 -14.79 -5.41 6.26
N TRP A 368 -13.80 -6.02 6.91
CA TRP A 368 -13.35 -7.36 6.50
C TRP A 368 -14.36 -8.43 6.94
N ARG A 369 -14.54 -9.46 6.11
CA ARG A 369 -15.33 -10.66 6.45
C ARG A 369 -14.58 -11.94 6.11
N LEU A 370 -14.95 -13.02 6.79
CA LEU A 370 -14.57 -14.39 6.45
C LEU A 370 -15.24 -14.82 5.13
N PRO A 371 -14.56 -15.64 4.30
CA PRO A 371 -15.13 -16.10 3.03
C PRO A 371 -16.33 -17.03 3.15
N GLY A 372 -16.49 -17.77 4.25
CA GLY A 372 -17.53 -18.78 4.43
C GLY A 372 -17.31 -20.04 3.60
N VAL A 373 -16.06 -20.35 3.22
CA VAL A 373 -15.72 -21.45 2.31
C VAL A 373 -14.89 -22.53 3.01
N TYR A 374 -14.00 -22.15 3.92
CA TYR A 374 -13.08 -23.07 4.61
C TYR A 374 -13.25 -22.94 6.11
N THR A 375 -14.29 -23.57 6.65
CA THR A 375 -14.69 -23.42 8.06
C THR A 375 -13.53 -23.66 9.03
N HIS A 376 -12.72 -24.69 8.80
CA HIS A 376 -11.57 -25.00 9.66
C HIS A 376 -10.45 -23.95 9.62
N ILE A 377 -10.21 -23.30 8.48
CA ILE A 377 -9.27 -22.16 8.38
C ILE A 377 -9.86 -20.94 9.08
N GLU A 378 -11.16 -20.72 8.89
CA GLU A 378 -11.89 -19.60 9.46
C GLU A 378 -11.96 -19.69 10.99
N ASP A 379 -12.23 -20.88 11.54
CA ASP A 379 -12.22 -21.18 12.97
C ASP A 379 -10.84 -20.90 13.58
N GLU A 380 -9.76 -21.28 12.89
CA GLU A 380 -8.39 -21.00 13.34
C GLU A 380 -8.06 -19.51 13.32
N VAL A 381 -8.49 -18.77 12.29
CA VAL A 381 -8.32 -17.31 12.23
C VAL A 381 -9.08 -16.62 13.36
N ILE A 382 -10.33 -17.05 13.62
CA ILE A 382 -11.14 -16.56 14.74
C ILE A 382 -10.41 -16.81 16.05
N ASP A 383 -9.91 -18.02 16.27
CA ASP A 383 -9.20 -18.40 17.49
C ASP A 383 -7.96 -17.52 17.72
N ILE A 384 -7.15 -17.29 16.69
CA ILE A 384 -5.97 -16.41 16.77
C ILE A 384 -6.38 -14.98 17.11
N MET A 385 -7.40 -14.42 16.44
CA MET A 385 -7.85 -13.05 16.66
C MET A 385 -8.40 -12.83 18.07
N GLU A 386 -9.20 -13.76 18.56
CA GLU A 386 -9.73 -13.75 19.90
C GLU A 386 -8.62 -13.90 20.95
N ALA A 387 -7.63 -14.78 20.73
CA ALA A 387 -6.48 -14.92 21.61
C ALA A 387 -5.63 -13.63 21.67
N MET A 388 -5.42 -12.97 20.52
CA MET A 388 -4.73 -11.68 20.45
C MET A 388 -5.49 -10.59 21.22
N LEU A 389 -6.80 -10.49 21.02
CA LEU A 389 -7.64 -9.50 21.71
C LEU A 389 -7.68 -9.76 23.22
N PHE A 390 -7.88 -11.01 23.62
CA PHE A 390 -7.90 -11.40 25.02
C PHE A 390 -6.58 -11.10 25.71
N SER A 391 -5.45 -11.47 25.08
CA SER A 391 -4.11 -11.17 25.60
C SER A 391 -3.87 -9.66 25.73
N TYR A 392 -4.33 -8.85 24.78
CA TYR A 392 -4.21 -7.40 24.80
C TYR A 392 -5.00 -6.72 25.94
N LEU A 393 -6.13 -7.31 26.33
CA LEU A 393 -7.02 -6.81 27.40
C LEU A 393 -6.61 -7.28 28.79
N VAL A 394 -6.09 -8.50 28.91
CA VAL A 394 -5.74 -9.15 30.19
C VAL A 394 -4.32 -8.79 30.62
N GLN A 395 -3.35 -8.85 29.71
CA GLN A 395 -1.97 -8.61 30.09
C GLN A 395 -1.73 -7.10 30.20
N ARG A 396 -1.59 -6.62 31.44
CA ARG A 396 -1.14 -5.24 31.74
C ARG A 396 0.20 -4.89 31.06
N VAL A 397 0.96 -5.90 30.61
CA VAL A 397 2.24 -5.76 29.91
C VAL A 397 2.40 -6.92 28.91
N ILE A 398 1.91 -6.76 27.68
CA ILE A 398 2.57 -7.36 26.51
C ILE A 398 3.23 -6.21 25.78
N THR A 399 4.51 -6.03 26.07
CA THR A 399 5.50 -5.45 25.15
C THR A 399 5.94 -6.50 24.13
N GLN A 400 5.02 -7.29 23.55
CA GLN A 400 5.13 -7.35 22.10
C GLN A 400 4.83 -5.93 21.68
N GLU A 401 5.90 -5.16 21.51
CA GLU A 401 5.88 -4.14 20.50
C GLU A 401 5.38 -4.85 19.24
N LEU A 402 4.06 -4.84 19.03
CA LEU A 402 3.54 -4.86 17.68
C LEU A 402 4.37 -3.78 17.02
N PRO A 403 5.22 -4.13 16.04
CA PRO A 403 6.21 -3.20 15.51
C PRO A 403 5.47 -1.89 15.26
N PRO A 404 5.95 -0.77 15.83
CA PRO A 404 5.16 0.42 16.11
C PRO A 404 4.27 0.66 14.91
N MET A 405 2.94 0.64 15.12
CA MET A 405 1.95 0.70 14.04
C MET A 405 2.43 1.69 13.00
N ARG A 406 2.97 1.19 11.88
CA ARG A 406 3.45 2.05 10.81
C ARG A 406 2.19 2.63 10.19
N SER A 407 1.77 3.77 10.74
CA SER A 407 0.46 4.34 10.47
C SER A 407 0.45 4.90 9.05
N ASP A 408 0.05 4.04 8.13
CA ASP A 408 0.11 4.31 6.70
C ASP A 408 -1.19 4.94 6.15
N ASP A 409 -2.32 4.79 6.86
CA ASP A 409 -3.62 5.32 6.44
C ASP A 409 -4.42 5.89 7.61
N GLU A 410 -4.64 7.21 7.59
CA GLU A 410 -5.77 7.88 8.25
C GLU A 410 -7.00 7.94 7.32
N ALA A 411 -6.88 7.42 6.09
CA ALA A 411 -7.95 7.41 5.09
C ALA A 411 -9.07 6.40 5.40
N SER A 412 -8.99 5.66 6.51
CA SER A 412 -9.99 4.64 6.87
C SER A 412 -11.15 5.16 7.73
N PHE A 413 -11.19 6.44 8.11
CA PHE A 413 -12.33 7.00 8.88
C PHE A 413 -13.38 7.63 7.97
N PRO A 414 -14.47 6.94 7.57
CA PRO A 414 -15.55 7.57 6.81
C PRO A 414 -15.99 8.85 7.53
N LYS A 415 -15.67 9.99 6.95
CA LYS A 415 -16.33 11.26 7.28
C LYS A 415 -17.49 11.33 6.30
N GLY A 416 -18.69 11.18 6.82
CA GLY A 416 -19.93 11.23 6.05
C GLY A 416 -20.29 9.91 5.41
N SER A 417 -21.36 9.30 5.92
CA SER A 417 -22.22 8.42 5.13
C SER A 417 -22.69 9.19 3.89
N PRO A 418 -22.98 8.53 2.75
CA PRO A 418 -23.79 9.16 1.72
C PRO A 418 -25.12 9.57 2.37
N THR A 419 -25.48 10.85 2.30
CA THR A 419 -26.86 11.27 2.54
C THR A 419 -27.69 10.58 1.46
N GLY A 420 -28.49 9.59 1.87
CA GLY A 420 -29.42 8.93 0.96
C GLY A 420 -30.35 9.98 0.35
N SER A 421 -30.29 10.10 -0.96
CA SER A 421 -31.31 10.75 -1.81
C SER A 421 -32.20 9.69 -2.40
#